data_AF-A0A1Y5F8X3-F1
#
_entry.id   AF-A0A1Y5F8X3-F1
#
_cell.length_a   1.000
_cell.length_b   1.000
_cell.length_c   1.000
_cell.angle_alpha   90.00
_cell.angle_beta   90.00
_cell.angle_gamma   90.00
#
_symmetry.space_group_name_H-M   'P 1'
#
loop_
_entity.id
_entity.type
_entity.pdbx_description
1 polymer ?
#
loop_
_entity_poly.entity_id
_entity_poly.type
_entity_poly.pdbx_seq_one_letter_code
_entity_poly.pdbx_strand_id
1 'polypeptide(L)'
;MELIKKGSVKDIYTSNGNLYFNFSNRYSIFDWGEMPDEIPNKGNSLLNFTKNIFEFLESSKCWKDWTPKSSLLEGNYYLSKEFNRLKSDGLKTHFSNVHSENGKDYLGVRRVAVPELELKNNAWDYSPFKEKVTNTLVPLEIIFRFGVPKGSSLLKRTSDKNYLDLIGLKKAPVVGDKFEMPVIEFSTKLEERDRYISFEEAKEISGMSCVEFEVLRATTTLLALRLKEYFAECDIELWDGKFEFAFDDFSPIGHREFMLVDSVGPDELRLTKDGVQLSKEVLRQFYLESPWYKNVVKAKKIAKESNRKDWKVICTDELASSPSNLADDQLKLVEDMYLGLEKVLLDSNYKMDTVLDSLKRLM
;
A
#
# COMPACT_ATOMS: atom_id res chain seq x y z
N MET A 1 -12.95 13.35 19.77
CA MET A 1 -11.62 12.68 19.86
C MET A 1 -10.46 13.70 19.78
N GLU A 2 -9.22 13.35 20.17
CA GLU A 2 -8.02 14.22 20.07
C GLU A 2 -7.17 13.87 18.84
N LEU A 3 -6.71 14.85 18.06
CA LEU A 3 -5.82 14.64 16.90
C LEU A 3 -4.37 14.40 17.35
N ILE A 4 -3.78 13.27 16.97
CA ILE A 4 -2.37 12.94 17.30
C ILE A 4 -1.42 13.12 16.12
N LYS A 5 -1.89 12.95 14.88
CA LYS A 5 -1.05 13.09 13.69
C LYS A 5 -1.89 13.48 12.48
N LYS A 6 -1.48 14.55 11.80
CA LYS A 6 -2.03 14.94 10.50
C LYS A 6 -1.14 14.39 9.39
N GLY A 7 -1.65 13.45 8.60
CA GLY A 7 -0.97 12.92 7.41
C GLY A 7 -1.41 13.63 6.14
N SER A 8 -0.76 13.31 5.02
CA SER A 8 -1.12 13.88 3.72
C SER A 8 -2.55 13.55 3.29
N VAL A 9 -3.01 12.32 3.57
CA VAL A 9 -4.34 11.82 3.18
C VAL A 9 -5.16 11.22 4.33
N LYS A 10 -4.58 11.17 5.54
CA LYS A 10 -5.16 10.49 6.70
C LYS A 10 -4.79 11.20 7.98
N ASP A 11 -5.78 11.47 8.80
CA ASP A 11 -5.63 12.08 10.12
C ASP A 11 -5.88 11.01 11.18
N ILE A 12 -4.97 10.92 12.16
CA ILE A 12 -5.03 9.92 13.22
C ILE A 12 -5.45 10.62 14.51
N TYR A 13 -6.50 10.09 15.13
CA TYR A 13 -7.07 10.55 16.39
C TYR A 13 -6.94 9.48 17.48
N THR A 14 -7.04 9.91 18.73
CA THR A 14 -7.08 9.05 19.92
C THR A 14 -8.30 9.37 20.79
N SER A 15 -8.87 8.35 21.43
CA SER A 15 -9.87 8.49 22.49
C SER A 15 -9.91 7.24 23.36
N ASN A 16 -9.85 7.41 24.69
CA ASN A 16 -9.86 6.32 25.67
C ASN A 16 -8.84 5.18 25.38
N GLY A 17 -7.67 5.54 24.84
CA GLY A 17 -6.61 4.59 24.49
C GLY A 17 -6.74 3.94 23.10
N ASN A 18 -7.89 4.10 22.42
CA ASN A 18 -8.13 3.61 21.06
C ASN A 18 -7.62 4.62 20.02
N LEU A 19 -7.24 4.12 18.84
CA LEU A 19 -6.90 4.95 17.68
C LEU A 19 -8.02 4.95 16.66
N TYR A 20 -8.17 6.08 15.97
CA TYR A 20 -9.20 6.31 14.97
C TYR A 20 -8.58 6.99 13.75
N PHE A 21 -8.76 6.38 12.58
CA PHE A 21 -8.28 6.92 11.31
C PHE A 21 -9.41 7.65 10.61
N ASN A 22 -9.24 8.94 10.35
CA ASN A 22 -10.08 9.70 9.44
C ASN A 22 -9.38 9.83 8.10
N PHE A 23 -9.95 9.20 7.08
CA PHE A 23 -9.48 9.35 5.69
C PHE A 23 -10.00 10.69 5.16
N SER A 24 -9.10 11.53 4.66
CA SER A 24 -9.47 12.84 4.12
C SER A 24 -9.78 12.77 2.63
N ASN A 25 -10.39 13.83 2.11
CA ASN A 25 -10.56 14.03 0.67
C ASN A 25 -9.27 14.47 -0.04
N ARG A 26 -8.19 14.67 0.70
CA ARG A 26 -6.90 15.08 0.17
C ARG A 26 -6.25 13.93 -0.59
N TYR A 27 -5.34 14.27 -1.49
CA TYR A 27 -4.51 13.30 -2.20
C TYR A 27 -3.04 13.73 -2.20
N SER A 28 -2.17 12.76 -2.45
CA SER A 28 -0.72 12.95 -2.49
C SER A 28 -0.13 12.11 -3.61
N ILE A 29 0.66 12.77 -4.47
CA ILE A 29 1.38 12.14 -5.58
C ILE A 29 2.81 12.66 -5.65
N PHE A 30 3.69 11.87 -6.27
CA PHE A 30 5.11 12.19 -6.48
C PHE A 30 5.89 12.61 -5.22
N ASP A 31 5.49 12.12 -4.04
CA ASP A 31 6.06 12.46 -2.74
C ASP A 31 5.93 13.96 -2.37
N TRP A 32 5.06 14.70 -3.05
CA TRP A 32 4.85 16.13 -2.82
C TRP A 32 4.23 16.43 -1.45
N GLY A 33 3.39 15.53 -0.95
CA GLY A 33 2.55 15.77 0.22
C GLY A 33 1.12 16.08 -0.22
N GLU A 34 0.43 16.87 0.59
CA GLU A 34 -0.92 17.35 0.26
C GLU A 34 -0.91 18.15 -1.04
N MET A 35 -1.74 17.74 -1.99
CA MET A 35 -2.00 18.42 -3.27
C MET A 35 -3.05 19.53 -3.07
N PRO A 36 -3.16 20.50 -4.00
CA PRO A 36 -3.90 21.74 -3.72
C PRO A 36 -5.43 21.57 -3.71
N ASP A 37 -5.95 20.48 -4.29
CA ASP A 37 -7.40 20.18 -4.29
C ASP A 37 -7.77 19.06 -3.30
N GLU A 38 -9.04 19.03 -2.94
CA GLU A 38 -9.70 17.90 -2.31
C GLU A 38 -10.60 17.20 -3.33
N ILE A 39 -10.59 15.86 -3.35
CA ILE A 39 -11.49 15.04 -4.17
C ILE A 39 -12.72 14.73 -3.31
N PRO A 40 -13.90 15.27 -3.64
CA PRO A 40 -15.09 15.03 -2.84
C PRO A 40 -15.36 13.53 -2.65
N ASN A 41 -15.84 13.17 -1.45
CA ASN A 41 -16.18 11.79 -1.03
C ASN A 41 -15.03 10.76 -1.03
N LYS A 42 -13.82 11.09 -1.49
CA LYS A 42 -12.67 10.17 -1.49
C LYS A 42 -12.40 9.56 -0.11
N GLY A 43 -12.44 10.39 0.95
CA GLY A 43 -12.15 9.93 2.31
C GLY A 43 -13.11 8.82 2.77
N ASN A 44 -14.41 9.06 2.60
CA ASN A 44 -15.45 8.09 2.98
C ASN A 44 -15.36 6.81 2.13
N SER A 45 -15.14 6.94 0.82
CA SER A 45 -14.96 5.76 -0.05
C SER A 45 -13.73 4.95 0.32
N LEU A 46 -12.61 5.59 0.69
CA LEU A 46 -11.42 4.87 1.16
C LEU A 46 -11.65 4.15 2.49
N LEU A 47 -12.40 4.77 3.42
CA LEU A 47 -12.78 4.15 4.68
C LEU A 47 -13.62 2.89 4.43
N ASN A 48 -14.68 3.01 3.63
CA ASN A 48 -15.59 1.91 3.33
C ASN A 48 -14.89 0.78 2.56
N PHE A 49 -14.05 1.14 1.59
CA PHE A 49 -13.24 0.18 0.85
C PHE A 49 -12.30 -0.59 1.79
N THR A 50 -11.55 0.13 2.63
CA THR A 50 -10.61 -0.48 3.60
C THR A 50 -11.35 -1.40 4.57
N LYS A 51 -12.47 -0.94 5.13
CA LYS A 51 -13.33 -1.69 6.04
C LYS A 51 -13.80 -3.00 5.40
N ASN A 52 -14.35 -2.94 4.18
CA ASN A 52 -14.88 -4.13 3.50
C ASN A 52 -13.77 -5.15 3.21
N ILE A 53 -12.57 -4.69 2.84
CA ILE A 53 -11.41 -5.57 2.63
C ILE A 53 -10.98 -6.22 3.95
N PHE A 54 -10.90 -5.48 5.05
CA PHE A 54 -10.57 -6.06 6.35
C PHE A 54 -11.62 -7.08 6.81
N GLU A 55 -12.91 -6.75 6.79
CA GLU A 55 -13.99 -7.69 7.16
C GLU A 55 -13.96 -8.96 6.29
N PHE A 56 -13.68 -8.82 5.00
CA PHE A 56 -13.51 -9.95 4.10
C PHE A 56 -12.34 -10.85 4.51
N LEU A 57 -11.16 -10.28 4.77
CA LEU A 57 -9.95 -11.03 5.09
C LEU A 57 -9.95 -11.61 6.52
N GLU A 58 -10.62 -10.97 7.47
CA GLU A 58 -10.82 -11.46 8.84
C GLU A 58 -11.73 -12.68 8.87
N SER A 59 -12.64 -12.81 7.90
CA SER A 59 -13.54 -13.94 7.82
C SER A 59 -12.82 -15.23 7.42
N SER A 60 -12.67 -16.17 8.36
CA SER A 60 -12.13 -17.51 8.07
C SER A 60 -12.85 -18.22 6.91
N LYS A 61 -14.13 -17.88 6.68
CA LYS A 61 -14.91 -18.41 5.56
C LYS A 61 -14.30 -18.05 4.20
N CYS A 62 -13.79 -16.83 4.03
CA CYS A 62 -13.20 -16.41 2.76
C CYS A 62 -11.96 -17.24 2.38
N TRP A 63 -11.30 -17.82 3.38
CA TRP A 63 -10.13 -18.70 3.21
C TRP A 63 -10.54 -20.16 3.06
N LYS A 64 -11.54 -20.65 3.81
CA LYS A 64 -12.03 -22.04 3.74
C LYS A 64 -12.63 -22.38 2.40
N ASP A 65 -13.40 -21.45 1.84
CA ASP A 65 -14.11 -21.63 0.58
C ASP A 65 -13.19 -21.34 -0.64
N TRP A 66 -11.98 -20.84 -0.40
CA TRP A 66 -11.03 -20.51 -1.44
C TRP A 66 -10.11 -21.68 -1.76
N THR A 67 -10.05 -22.05 -3.05
CA THR A 67 -9.04 -22.96 -3.58
C THR A 67 -8.12 -22.17 -4.50
N PRO A 68 -6.88 -21.86 -4.08
CA PRO A 68 -5.99 -21.04 -4.87
C PRO A 68 -5.66 -21.73 -6.19
N LYS A 69 -5.76 -21.01 -7.31
CA LYS A 69 -5.54 -21.59 -8.66
C LYS A 69 -4.08 -22.00 -8.93
N SER A 70 -3.15 -21.65 -8.04
CA SER A 70 -1.72 -21.93 -8.18
C SER A 70 -1.35 -23.28 -7.56
N SER A 71 -0.87 -24.21 -8.39
CA SER A 71 -0.31 -25.50 -7.95
C SER A 71 0.91 -25.35 -7.04
N LEU A 72 1.50 -24.15 -6.94
CA LEU A 72 2.73 -23.88 -6.19
C LEU A 72 2.53 -23.75 -4.67
N LEU A 73 1.29 -23.77 -4.18
CA LEU A 73 1.07 -23.95 -2.74
C LEU A 73 1.49 -25.36 -2.29
N GLU A 74 1.36 -26.33 -3.19
CA GLU A 74 1.77 -27.71 -2.96
C GLU A 74 3.30 -27.77 -2.90
N GLY A 75 3.84 -28.24 -1.77
CA GLY A 75 5.29 -28.38 -1.57
C GLY A 75 5.99 -27.18 -0.92
N ASN A 76 5.35 -26.02 -0.77
CA ASN A 76 5.88 -24.94 0.07
C ASN A 76 5.32 -25.03 1.49
N TYR A 77 6.18 -25.42 2.45
CA TYR A 77 5.82 -25.61 3.86
C TYR A 77 5.18 -24.36 4.49
N TYR A 78 5.78 -23.19 4.31
CA TYR A 78 5.31 -21.96 4.94
C TYR A 78 3.98 -21.49 4.37
N LEU A 79 3.81 -21.53 3.05
CA LEU A 79 2.54 -21.21 2.39
C LEU A 79 1.42 -22.17 2.83
N SER A 80 1.70 -23.49 2.82
CA SER A 80 0.71 -24.50 3.25
C SER A 80 0.31 -24.32 4.71
N LYS A 81 1.28 -24.10 5.60
CA LYS A 81 1.03 -23.91 7.03
C LYS A 81 0.24 -22.62 7.30
N GLU A 82 0.65 -21.52 6.70
CA GLU A 82 -0.01 -20.22 6.88
C GLU A 82 -1.43 -20.24 6.28
N PHE A 83 -1.63 -20.90 5.14
CA PHE A 83 -2.96 -21.04 4.56
C PHE A 83 -3.89 -21.85 5.47
N ASN A 84 -3.40 -22.91 6.11
CA ASN A 84 -4.19 -23.64 7.10
C ASN A 84 -4.52 -22.79 8.34
N ARG A 85 -3.60 -21.94 8.80
CA ARG A 85 -3.87 -20.97 9.87
C ARG A 85 -4.97 -19.98 9.45
N LEU A 86 -4.86 -19.37 8.27
CA LEU A 86 -5.88 -18.45 7.73
C LEU A 86 -7.25 -19.10 7.56
N LYS A 87 -7.30 -20.37 7.14
CA LYS A 87 -8.55 -21.15 7.13
C LYS A 87 -9.14 -21.36 8.51
N SER A 88 -8.33 -21.45 9.56
CA SER A 88 -8.84 -21.58 10.93
C SER A 88 -9.35 -20.23 11.46
N ASP A 89 -8.49 -19.21 11.40
CA ASP A 89 -8.62 -18.02 12.24
C ASP A 89 -8.94 -16.75 11.44
N GLY A 90 -8.81 -16.79 10.11
CA GLY A 90 -8.78 -15.59 9.29
C GLY A 90 -7.47 -14.82 9.41
N LEU A 91 -7.41 -13.69 8.71
CA LEU A 91 -6.31 -12.75 8.84
C LEU A 91 -6.52 -11.86 10.07
N LYS A 92 -5.49 -11.67 10.89
CA LYS A 92 -5.52 -10.63 11.93
C LYS A 92 -5.32 -9.27 11.28
N THR A 93 -6.20 -8.33 11.56
CA THR A 93 -6.01 -6.92 11.19
C THR A 93 -6.13 -6.03 12.43
N HIS A 94 -5.69 -4.78 12.32
CA HIS A 94 -5.90 -3.82 13.39
C HIS A 94 -7.33 -3.25 13.42
N PHE A 95 -8.21 -3.58 12.48
CA PHE A 95 -9.56 -3.03 12.42
C PHE A 95 -10.38 -3.45 13.65
N SER A 96 -11.14 -2.51 14.21
CA SER A 96 -12.04 -2.80 15.34
C SER A 96 -13.49 -2.49 15.02
N ASN A 97 -13.77 -1.29 14.52
CA ASN A 97 -15.12 -0.81 14.27
C ASN A 97 -15.11 0.46 13.41
N VAL A 98 -16.29 0.89 12.95
CA VAL A 98 -16.49 2.26 12.47
C VAL A 98 -17.07 3.09 13.60
N HIS A 99 -16.57 4.30 13.77
CA HIS A 99 -17.09 5.28 14.72
C HIS A 99 -17.51 6.54 13.96
N SER A 100 -18.71 7.04 14.23
CA SER A 100 -19.23 8.26 13.61
C SER A 100 -19.36 9.36 14.66
N GLU A 101 -18.72 10.50 14.42
CA GLU A 101 -18.75 11.67 15.32
C GLU A 101 -18.80 12.95 14.47
N ASN A 102 -19.74 13.86 14.78
CA ASN A 102 -19.88 15.16 14.10
C ASN A 102 -19.99 15.08 12.57
N GLY A 103 -20.72 14.09 12.06
CA GLY A 103 -20.93 13.89 10.62
C GLY A 103 -19.70 13.37 9.86
N LYS A 104 -18.69 12.87 10.57
CA LYS A 104 -17.51 12.20 9.99
C LYS A 104 -17.42 10.77 10.48
N ASP A 105 -16.97 9.88 9.60
CA ASP A 105 -16.66 8.50 9.92
C ASP A 105 -15.16 8.30 10.16
N TYR A 106 -14.87 7.38 11.07
CA TYR A 106 -13.53 7.04 11.49
C TYR A 106 -13.39 5.53 11.56
N LEU A 107 -12.30 5.00 11.02
CA LEU A 107 -11.93 3.61 11.16
C LEU A 107 -11.24 3.43 12.51
N GLY A 108 -11.93 2.81 13.47
CA GLY A 108 -11.35 2.40 14.74
C GLY A 108 -10.31 1.30 14.51
N VAL A 109 -9.12 1.48 15.08
CA VAL A 109 -8.01 0.55 14.93
C VAL A 109 -7.27 0.28 16.25
N ARG A 110 -6.76 -0.93 16.41
CA ARG A 110 -5.86 -1.34 17.50
C ARG A 110 -4.58 -0.51 17.44
N ARG A 111 -4.23 0.10 18.57
CA ARG A 111 -3.00 0.87 18.72
C ARG A 111 -1.78 -0.03 18.74
N VAL A 112 -0.81 0.26 17.88
CA VAL A 112 0.52 -0.35 17.87
C VAL A 112 1.58 0.70 18.17
N ALA A 113 2.70 0.30 18.77
CA ALA A 113 3.87 1.14 18.95
C ALA A 113 4.51 1.44 17.59
N VAL A 114 4.96 2.69 17.42
CA VAL A 114 5.70 3.14 16.25
C VAL A 114 7.01 3.76 16.75
N PRO A 115 8.10 2.98 16.86
CA PRO A 115 9.38 3.49 17.33
C PRO A 115 9.89 4.61 16.43
N GLU A 116 10.44 5.67 17.04
CA GLU A 116 11.18 6.69 16.30
C GLU A 116 12.60 6.20 16.05
N LEU A 117 13.07 6.38 14.81
CA LEU A 117 14.44 6.03 14.44
C LEU A 117 15.36 7.23 14.58
N GLU A 118 16.54 7.01 15.14
CA GLU A 118 17.62 7.99 15.19
C GLU A 118 18.62 7.76 14.07
N LEU A 119 19.12 8.83 13.45
CA LEU A 119 20.22 8.73 12.50
C LEU A 119 21.55 8.80 13.26
N LYS A 120 22.30 7.70 13.31
CA LYS A 120 23.61 7.59 13.95
C LYS A 120 24.66 7.21 12.92
N ASN A 121 25.76 7.99 12.83
CA ASN A 121 26.88 7.71 11.92
C ASN A 121 26.44 7.46 10.46
N ASN A 122 25.50 8.25 9.93
CA ASN A 122 24.89 8.10 8.60
C ASN A 122 24.11 6.79 8.35
N ALA A 123 23.73 6.08 9.40
CA ALA A 123 22.84 4.91 9.34
C ALA A 123 21.66 5.08 10.32
N TRP A 124 20.49 4.58 9.94
CA TRP A 124 19.33 4.59 10.83
C TRP A 124 19.46 3.51 11.90
N ASP A 125 19.20 3.87 13.15
CA ASP A 125 19.35 2.98 14.31
C ASP A 125 18.08 2.13 14.53
N TYR A 126 18.11 0.89 14.05
CA TYR A 126 17.04 -0.10 14.22
C TYR A 126 17.14 -0.91 15.53
N SER A 127 17.95 -0.49 16.50
CA SER A 127 18.05 -1.17 17.81
C SER A 127 16.70 -1.39 18.52
N PRO A 128 15.67 -0.51 18.43
CA PRO A 128 14.38 -0.77 19.06
C PRO A 128 13.68 -2.05 18.60
N PHE A 129 14.03 -2.59 17.42
CA PHE A 129 13.43 -3.81 16.87
C PHE A 129 14.18 -5.09 17.26
N LYS A 130 15.41 -4.98 17.78
CA LYS A 130 16.26 -6.14 18.08
C LYS A 130 15.79 -6.94 19.29
N GLU A 131 15.01 -6.32 20.19
CA GLU A 131 14.50 -6.93 21.42
C GLU A 131 13.22 -7.79 21.22
N LYS A 132 12.92 -8.21 19.98
CA LYS A 132 11.73 -9.02 19.66
C LYS A 132 10.41 -8.42 20.19
N VAL A 133 10.26 -7.11 19.99
CA VAL A 133 9.06 -6.35 20.35
C VAL A 133 7.78 -6.92 19.71
N THR A 134 6.68 -6.88 20.46
CA THR A 134 5.30 -7.20 20.02
C THR A 134 4.45 -5.92 20.02
N ASN A 135 3.23 -5.97 19.48
CA ASN A 135 2.31 -4.83 19.33
C ASN A 135 3.01 -3.60 18.73
N THR A 136 3.89 -3.81 17.76
CA THR A 136 4.80 -2.80 17.19
C THR A 136 4.78 -2.88 15.67
N LEU A 137 4.71 -1.74 14.97
CA LEU A 137 4.79 -1.68 13.51
C LEU A 137 6.04 -2.41 13.00
N VAL A 138 5.91 -3.28 12.00
CA VAL A 138 7.06 -3.83 11.27
C VAL A 138 7.67 -2.69 10.46
N PRO A 139 9.00 -2.42 10.54
CA PRO A 139 9.61 -1.25 9.90
C PRO A 139 9.83 -1.43 8.39
N LEU A 140 8.85 -2.05 7.72
CA LEU A 140 8.88 -2.42 6.32
C LEU A 140 7.57 -2.03 5.64
N GLU A 141 7.70 -1.56 4.41
CA GLU A 141 6.64 -1.62 3.41
C GLU A 141 6.84 -2.90 2.60
N ILE A 142 5.81 -3.74 2.47
CA ILE A 142 5.88 -5.00 1.73
C ILE A 142 5.11 -4.84 0.43
N ILE A 143 5.84 -4.84 -0.69
CA ILE A 143 5.28 -4.64 -2.02
C ILE A 143 5.08 -6.00 -2.68
N PHE A 144 3.92 -6.22 -3.28
CA PHE A 144 3.66 -7.39 -4.12
C PHE A 144 3.36 -6.96 -5.56
N ARG A 145 3.71 -7.80 -6.54
CA ARG A 145 3.45 -7.54 -7.96
C ARG A 145 3.03 -8.78 -8.72
N PHE A 146 1.93 -8.68 -9.45
CA PHE A 146 1.47 -9.65 -10.43
C PHE A 146 1.84 -9.30 -11.87
N GLY A 147 2.55 -8.19 -12.09
CA GLY A 147 3.04 -7.85 -13.41
C GLY A 147 3.77 -6.52 -13.46
N VAL A 148 3.99 -6.03 -14.67
CA VAL A 148 4.70 -4.79 -14.95
C VAL A 148 3.79 -3.84 -15.75
N PRO A 149 2.87 -3.12 -15.08
CA PRO A 149 2.06 -2.11 -15.76
C PRO A 149 2.93 -0.93 -16.23
N LYS A 150 2.38 -0.10 -17.12
CA LYS A 150 3.03 1.16 -17.55
C LYS A 150 3.35 2.00 -16.30
N GLY A 151 4.60 2.49 -16.22
CA GLY A 151 5.06 3.27 -15.06
C GLY A 151 5.45 2.44 -13.83
N SER A 152 5.55 1.11 -13.94
CA SER A 152 6.02 0.25 -12.84
C SER A 152 7.42 0.66 -12.35
N SER A 153 7.56 0.84 -11.03
CA SER A 153 8.85 1.17 -10.42
C SER A 153 9.85 0.03 -10.48
N LEU A 154 9.41 -1.20 -10.74
CA LEU A 154 10.25 -2.40 -10.85
C LEU A 154 11.32 -2.23 -11.93
N LEU A 155 10.97 -1.64 -13.08
CA LEU A 155 11.85 -1.46 -14.24
C LEU A 155 13.13 -0.66 -13.93
N LYS A 156 13.13 0.13 -12.86
CA LYS A 156 14.31 0.91 -12.42
C LYS A 156 15.40 0.06 -11.77
N ARG A 157 15.11 -1.21 -11.43
CA ARG A 157 16.00 -2.12 -10.69
C ARG A 157 16.32 -3.41 -11.46
N THR A 158 15.64 -3.69 -12.57
CA THR A 158 15.72 -4.98 -13.27
C THR A 158 16.94 -5.16 -14.16
N SER A 159 17.85 -4.18 -14.21
CA SER A 159 19.15 -4.32 -14.89
C SER A 159 20.18 -5.11 -14.08
N ASP A 160 19.99 -5.25 -12.76
CA ASP A 160 20.88 -6.01 -11.88
C ASP A 160 20.42 -7.47 -11.80
N LYS A 161 21.30 -8.40 -12.23
CA LYS A 161 21.01 -9.83 -12.22
C LYS A 161 20.86 -10.40 -10.80
N ASN A 162 21.67 -9.95 -9.84
CA ASN A 162 21.59 -10.42 -8.46
C ASN A 162 20.24 -10.02 -7.85
N TYR A 163 19.78 -8.81 -8.19
CA TYR A 163 18.45 -8.34 -7.80
C TYR A 163 17.34 -9.19 -8.43
N LEU A 164 17.43 -9.53 -9.72
CA LEU A 164 16.45 -10.40 -10.38
C LEU A 164 16.37 -11.78 -9.72
N ASP A 165 17.52 -12.40 -9.44
CA ASP A 165 17.60 -13.70 -8.76
C ASP A 165 16.98 -13.61 -7.35
N LEU A 166 17.26 -12.53 -6.60
CA LEU A 166 16.68 -12.28 -5.27
C LEU A 166 15.14 -12.26 -5.29
N ILE A 167 14.54 -11.60 -6.28
CA ILE A 167 13.08 -11.47 -6.39
C ILE A 167 12.43 -12.62 -7.18
N GLY A 168 13.20 -13.65 -7.55
CA GLY A 168 12.71 -14.86 -8.21
C GLY A 168 12.43 -14.71 -9.71
N LEU A 169 13.01 -13.71 -10.38
CA LEU A 169 12.83 -13.50 -11.83
C LEU A 169 14.05 -13.99 -12.61
N LYS A 170 13.84 -14.91 -13.55
CA LYS A 170 14.92 -15.47 -14.40
C LYS A 170 15.42 -14.51 -15.49
N LYS A 171 14.59 -13.53 -15.87
CA LYS A 171 14.89 -12.53 -16.90
C LYS A 171 14.34 -11.17 -16.49
N ALA A 172 14.95 -10.10 -16.98
CA ALA A 172 14.42 -8.76 -16.80
C ALA A 172 13.02 -8.67 -17.43
N PRO A 173 11.97 -8.32 -16.66
CA PRO A 173 10.63 -8.20 -17.20
C PRO A 173 10.47 -6.89 -17.99
N VAL A 174 9.51 -6.88 -18.90
CA VAL A 174 9.13 -5.71 -19.71
C VAL A 174 7.70 -5.27 -19.41
N VAL A 175 7.34 -4.05 -19.82
CA VAL A 175 5.96 -3.53 -19.65
C VAL A 175 4.97 -4.51 -20.29
N GLY A 176 3.94 -4.89 -19.54
CA GLY A 176 2.90 -5.85 -19.94
C GLY A 176 3.15 -7.28 -19.46
N ASP A 177 4.35 -7.62 -18.99
CA ASP A 177 4.61 -8.93 -18.40
C ASP A 177 3.70 -9.17 -17.19
N LYS A 178 3.21 -10.41 -17.06
CA LYS A 178 2.40 -10.88 -15.94
C LYS A 178 3.09 -12.04 -15.23
N PHE A 179 2.87 -12.13 -13.92
CA PHE A 179 3.41 -13.16 -13.05
C PHE A 179 2.26 -14.00 -12.47
N GLU A 180 2.44 -15.30 -12.49
CA GLU A 180 1.50 -16.24 -11.88
C GLU A 180 1.50 -16.07 -10.35
N MET A 181 2.69 -16.02 -9.76
CA MET A 181 2.91 -15.73 -8.35
C MET A 181 3.34 -14.27 -8.14
N PRO A 182 2.95 -13.65 -7.03
CA PRO A 182 3.37 -12.30 -6.75
C PRO A 182 4.88 -12.24 -6.51
N VAL A 183 5.56 -11.35 -7.20
CA VAL A 183 6.93 -10.93 -6.85
C VAL A 183 6.84 -10.08 -5.59
N ILE A 184 7.64 -10.39 -4.57
CA ILE A 184 7.66 -9.69 -3.28
C ILE A 184 8.93 -8.85 -3.18
N GLU A 185 8.77 -7.57 -2.88
CA GLU A 185 9.85 -6.63 -2.57
C GLU A 185 9.61 -6.01 -1.19
N PHE A 186 10.69 -5.53 -0.57
CA PHE A 186 10.62 -4.76 0.67
C PHE A 186 11.22 -3.38 0.45
N SER A 187 10.62 -2.37 1.06
CA SER A 187 11.29 -1.10 1.33
C SER A 187 11.26 -0.79 2.82
N THR A 188 12.17 0.08 3.25
CA THR A 188 12.17 0.61 4.61
C THR A 188 10.87 1.36 4.89
N LYS A 189 10.54 1.43 6.17
CA LYS A 189 9.54 2.35 6.74
C LYS A 189 10.18 3.02 7.95
N LEU A 190 9.72 4.22 8.29
CA LEU A 190 10.19 5.05 9.42
C LEU A 190 11.48 5.82 9.17
N GLU A 191 12.19 5.55 8.08
CA GLU A 191 13.24 6.44 7.59
C GLU A 191 12.62 7.73 7.02
N GLU A 192 13.41 8.79 6.89
CA GLU A 192 12.95 10.03 6.22
C GLU A 192 12.52 9.79 4.76
N ARG A 193 13.17 8.82 4.10
CA ARG A 193 12.83 8.39 2.74
C ARG A 193 12.96 6.89 2.63
N ASP A 194 11.85 6.25 2.26
CA ASP A 194 11.81 4.81 2.05
C ASP A 194 12.71 4.40 0.87
N ARG A 195 13.42 3.29 1.04
CA ARG A 195 14.33 2.72 0.05
C ARG A 195 14.11 1.22 -0.08
N TYR A 196 14.21 0.70 -1.30
CA TYR A 196 14.15 -0.73 -1.55
C TYR A 196 15.39 -1.42 -0.98
N ILE A 197 15.18 -2.55 -0.32
CA ILE A 197 16.23 -3.28 0.42
C ILE A 197 16.20 -4.77 0.10
N SER A 198 17.30 -5.45 0.44
CA SER A 198 17.41 -6.89 0.28
C SER A 198 16.57 -7.66 1.31
N PHE A 199 16.33 -8.95 1.08
CA PHE A 199 15.67 -9.81 2.08
C PHE A 199 16.47 -9.94 3.37
N GLU A 200 17.81 -9.98 3.27
CA GLU A 200 18.67 -10.06 4.44
C GLU A 200 18.59 -8.80 5.29
N GLU A 201 18.66 -7.63 4.63
CA GLU A 201 18.51 -6.35 5.31
C GLU A 201 17.11 -6.18 5.91
N ALA A 202 16.05 -6.55 5.18
CA ALA A 202 14.67 -6.49 5.68
C ALA A 202 14.50 -7.31 6.96
N LYS A 203 15.04 -8.54 6.99
CA LYS A 203 15.06 -9.41 8.17
C LYS A 203 15.88 -8.80 9.31
N GLU A 204 17.04 -8.21 8.99
CA GLU A 204 17.92 -7.59 9.96
C GLU A 204 17.27 -6.39 10.65
N ILE A 205 16.79 -5.39 9.89
CA ILE A 205 16.26 -4.14 10.45
C ILE A 205 14.95 -4.35 11.21
N SER A 206 14.18 -5.37 10.84
CA SER A 206 12.95 -5.74 11.55
C SER A 206 13.20 -6.65 12.75
N GLY A 207 14.44 -7.10 12.97
CA GLY A 207 14.79 -8.02 14.05
C GLY A 207 14.07 -9.37 13.93
N MET A 208 13.76 -9.84 12.71
CA MET A 208 13.06 -11.09 12.49
C MET A 208 13.98 -12.31 12.53
N SER A 209 13.44 -13.45 12.98
CA SER A 209 14.05 -14.76 12.71
C SER A 209 13.77 -15.19 11.26
N CYS A 210 14.49 -16.20 10.76
CA CYS A 210 14.18 -16.77 9.44
C CYS A 210 12.75 -17.31 9.36
N VAL A 211 12.23 -17.87 10.46
CA VAL A 211 10.84 -18.37 10.52
C VAL A 211 9.84 -17.23 10.42
N GLU A 212 10.02 -16.16 11.21
CA GLU A 212 9.14 -14.98 11.16
C GLU A 212 9.13 -14.36 9.75
N PHE A 213 10.30 -14.26 9.12
CA PHE A 213 10.42 -13.68 7.79
C PHE A 213 9.70 -14.52 6.72
N GLU A 214 9.85 -15.85 6.73
CA GLU A 214 9.14 -16.73 5.79
C GLU A 214 7.63 -16.76 6.05
N VAL A 215 7.19 -16.66 7.31
CA VAL A 215 5.76 -16.50 7.62
C VAL A 215 5.22 -15.19 7.05
N LEU A 216 5.90 -14.05 7.25
CA LEU A 216 5.48 -12.76 6.67
C LEU A 216 5.36 -12.81 5.14
N ARG A 217 6.33 -13.46 4.47
CA ARG A 217 6.31 -13.66 3.01
C ARG A 217 5.16 -14.54 2.57
N ALA A 218 4.88 -15.62 3.30
CA ALA A 218 3.76 -16.51 3.04
C ALA A 218 2.41 -15.80 3.23
N THR A 219 2.23 -15.09 4.34
CA THR A 219 1.02 -14.29 4.62
C THR A 219 0.81 -13.25 3.52
N THR A 220 1.86 -12.52 3.13
CA THR A 220 1.76 -11.51 2.07
C THR A 220 1.41 -12.12 0.71
N THR A 221 1.99 -13.27 0.37
CA THR A 221 1.70 -13.99 -0.89
C THR A 221 0.24 -14.44 -0.93
N LEU A 222 -0.25 -15.06 0.13
CA LEU A 222 -1.63 -15.55 0.23
C LEU A 222 -2.64 -14.39 0.21
N LEU A 223 -2.34 -13.30 0.91
CA LEU A 223 -3.14 -12.08 0.90
C LEU A 223 -3.22 -11.48 -0.51
N ALA A 224 -2.09 -11.30 -1.19
CA ALA A 224 -2.05 -10.79 -2.55
C ALA A 224 -2.85 -11.68 -3.53
N LEU A 225 -2.71 -13.00 -3.43
CA LEU A 225 -3.46 -13.95 -4.26
C LEU A 225 -4.97 -13.89 -3.98
N ARG A 226 -5.37 -13.81 -2.71
CA ARG A 226 -6.79 -13.72 -2.34
C ARG A 226 -7.40 -12.42 -2.84
N LEU A 227 -6.70 -11.28 -2.69
CA LEU A 227 -7.15 -10.00 -3.24
C LEU A 227 -7.23 -10.01 -4.77
N LYS A 228 -6.25 -10.62 -5.46
CA LYS A 228 -6.28 -10.74 -6.93
C LYS A 228 -7.54 -11.46 -7.40
N GLU A 229 -7.92 -12.55 -6.75
CA GLU A 229 -9.15 -13.27 -7.09
C GLU A 229 -10.41 -12.50 -6.68
N TYR A 230 -10.41 -11.86 -5.51
CA TYR A 230 -11.52 -11.02 -5.06
C TYR A 230 -11.84 -9.90 -6.05
N PHE A 231 -10.82 -9.19 -6.57
CA PHE A 231 -11.04 -8.15 -7.57
C PHE A 231 -11.41 -8.72 -8.95
N ALA A 232 -10.90 -9.90 -9.31
CA ALA A 232 -11.25 -10.56 -10.56
C ALA A 232 -12.73 -10.94 -10.64
N GLU A 233 -13.38 -11.25 -9.51
CA GLU A 233 -14.83 -11.47 -9.43
C GLU A 233 -15.66 -10.23 -9.82
N CYS A 234 -15.03 -9.04 -9.82
CA CYS A 234 -15.63 -7.75 -10.19
C CYS A 234 -15.13 -7.21 -11.56
N ASP A 235 -14.46 -8.06 -12.35
CA ASP A 235 -13.74 -7.69 -13.58
C ASP A 235 -12.69 -6.58 -13.37
N ILE A 236 -12.06 -6.53 -12.19
CA ILE A 236 -10.96 -5.61 -11.87
C ILE A 236 -9.65 -6.39 -11.79
N GLU A 237 -8.64 -5.94 -12.53
CA GLU A 237 -7.30 -6.50 -12.51
C GLU A 237 -6.43 -5.80 -11.46
N LEU A 238 -5.85 -6.60 -10.55
CA LEU A 238 -4.86 -6.16 -9.56
C LEU A 238 -3.43 -6.40 -10.09
N TRP A 239 -2.69 -5.32 -10.31
CA TRP A 239 -1.32 -5.38 -10.84
C TRP A 239 -0.25 -5.45 -9.76
N ASP A 240 -0.32 -4.57 -8.78
CA ASP A 240 0.62 -4.46 -7.69
C ASP A 240 -0.02 -3.73 -6.51
N GLY A 241 0.63 -3.78 -5.36
CA GLY A 241 0.19 -3.07 -4.17
C GLY A 241 1.21 -3.14 -3.04
N LYS A 242 0.87 -2.51 -1.92
CA LYS A 242 1.69 -2.47 -0.73
C LYS A 242 0.86 -2.83 0.50
N PHE A 243 1.44 -3.60 1.41
CA PHE A 243 0.93 -3.81 2.75
C PHE A 243 1.90 -3.29 3.81
N GLU A 244 1.35 -2.92 4.96
CA GLU A 244 2.10 -2.66 6.18
C GLU A 244 1.59 -3.65 7.25
N PHE A 245 2.50 -4.19 8.06
CA PHE A 245 2.17 -5.13 9.13
C PHE A 245 2.65 -4.61 10.48
N ALA A 246 2.08 -5.11 11.56
CA ALA A 246 2.63 -5.01 12.90
C ALA A 246 2.96 -6.41 13.42
N PHE A 247 3.99 -6.50 14.26
CA PHE A 247 4.19 -7.65 15.12
C PHE A 247 3.04 -7.73 16.13
N ASP A 248 2.43 -8.89 16.22
CA ASP A 248 1.49 -9.24 17.29
C ASP A 248 2.19 -10.15 18.32
N ASP A 249 1.43 -10.70 19.25
CA ASP A 249 1.95 -11.59 20.28
C ASP A 249 2.65 -12.84 19.71
N PHE A 250 3.42 -13.51 20.58
CA PHE A 250 4.06 -14.76 20.22
C PHE A 250 3.04 -15.87 20.02
N SER A 251 3.17 -16.59 18.90
CA SER A 251 2.48 -17.86 18.70
C SER A 251 2.93 -18.88 19.77
N PRO A 252 2.12 -19.93 20.03
CA PRO A 252 2.49 -21.01 20.95
C PRO A 252 3.81 -21.72 20.62
N ILE A 253 4.31 -21.56 19.39
CA ILE A 253 5.56 -22.15 18.90
C ILE A 253 6.71 -21.13 18.84
N GLY A 254 6.59 -20.00 19.54
CA GLY A 254 7.73 -19.15 19.92
C GLY A 254 8.18 -18.10 18.90
N HIS A 255 7.39 -17.81 17.88
CA HIS A 255 7.64 -16.70 16.95
C HIS A 255 6.49 -15.69 16.99
N ARG A 256 6.77 -14.41 16.77
CA ARG A 256 5.75 -13.35 16.72
C ARG A 256 4.82 -13.57 15.54
N GLU A 257 3.53 -13.36 15.76
CA GLU A 257 2.54 -13.34 14.70
C GLU A 257 2.49 -11.96 14.03
N PHE A 258 1.72 -11.86 12.93
CA PHE A 258 1.59 -10.62 12.17
C PHE A 258 0.13 -10.19 12.09
N MET A 259 -0.07 -8.88 12.19
CA MET A 259 -1.36 -8.22 12.03
C MET A 259 -1.26 -7.23 10.87
N LEU A 260 -2.18 -7.31 9.89
CA LEU A 260 -2.27 -6.34 8.81
C LEU A 260 -2.70 -4.98 9.38
N VAL A 261 -1.97 -3.93 9.05
CA VAL A 261 -2.24 -2.56 9.52
C VAL A 261 -2.31 -1.59 8.35
N ASP A 262 -2.46 -0.31 8.69
CA ASP A 262 -2.65 0.80 7.75
C ASP A 262 -3.98 0.73 7.00
N SER A 263 -3.99 0.84 5.68
CA SER A 263 -5.18 0.72 4.85
C SER A 263 -4.91 -0.14 3.63
N VAL A 264 -5.95 -0.77 3.10
CA VAL A 264 -5.88 -1.49 1.84
C VAL A 264 -6.96 -0.93 0.93
N GLY A 265 -6.55 -0.03 0.02
CA GLY A 265 -7.46 0.60 -0.92
C GLY A 265 -6.79 1.04 -2.22
N PRO A 266 -7.54 1.74 -3.09
CA PRO A 266 -7.05 2.25 -4.39
C PRO A 266 -5.87 3.22 -4.31
N ASP A 267 -5.49 3.69 -3.11
CA ASP A 267 -4.28 4.48 -2.90
C ASP A 267 -3.05 3.59 -2.68
N GLU A 268 -3.21 2.37 -2.15
CA GLU A 268 -2.16 1.38 -1.86
C GLU A 268 -2.06 0.29 -2.93
N LEU A 269 -3.12 0.11 -3.72
CA LEU A 269 -3.23 -0.86 -4.80
C LEU A 269 -3.19 -0.18 -6.17
N ARG A 270 -2.73 -0.91 -7.18
CA ARG A 270 -2.87 -0.54 -8.59
C ARG A 270 -3.87 -1.48 -9.25
N LEU A 271 -5.05 -0.92 -9.51
CA LEU A 271 -6.22 -1.58 -10.07
C LEU A 271 -6.48 -1.06 -11.47
N THR A 272 -6.90 -1.94 -12.38
CA THR A 272 -7.36 -1.54 -13.71
C THR A 272 -8.60 -2.29 -14.14
N LYS A 273 -9.42 -1.68 -15.00
CA LYS A 273 -10.53 -2.35 -15.69
C LYS A 273 -10.55 -1.89 -17.14
N ASP A 274 -10.57 -2.84 -18.08
CA ASP A 274 -10.49 -2.57 -19.53
C ASP A 274 -9.34 -1.62 -19.92
N GLY A 275 -8.17 -1.80 -19.30
CA GLY A 275 -6.98 -0.97 -19.52
C GLY A 275 -7.00 0.40 -18.84
N VAL A 276 -8.10 0.78 -18.18
CA VAL A 276 -8.25 2.05 -17.45
C VAL A 276 -7.72 1.92 -16.03
N GLN A 277 -6.95 2.91 -15.56
CA GLN A 277 -6.47 2.97 -14.17
C GLN A 277 -7.64 3.31 -13.22
N LEU A 278 -7.77 2.56 -12.13
CA LEU A 278 -8.78 2.74 -11.09
C LEU A 278 -8.13 2.96 -9.73
N SER A 279 -7.11 3.82 -9.69
CA SER A 279 -6.26 4.04 -8.53
C SER A 279 -5.70 5.45 -8.57
N LYS A 280 -4.94 5.85 -7.54
CA LYS A 280 -4.27 7.16 -7.53
C LYS A 280 -3.31 7.41 -8.71
N GLU A 281 -3.04 6.40 -9.54
CA GLU A 281 -2.33 6.56 -10.80
C GLU A 281 -3.05 7.51 -11.77
N VAL A 282 -4.40 7.55 -11.77
CA VAL A 282 -5.18 8.51 -12.60
C VAL A 282 -4.76 9.95 -12.30
N LEU A 283 -4.66 10.29 -11.01
CA LEU A 283 -4.21 11.61 -10.56
C LEU A 283 -2.81 11.93 -11.08
N ARG A 284 -1.89 10.96 -11.11
CA ARG A 284 -0.54 11.18 -11.65
C ARG A 284 -0.59 11.57 -13.11
N GLN A 285 -1.43 10.92 -13.91
CA GLN A 285 -1.50 11.15 -15.37
C GLN A 285 -1.84 12.60 -15.69
N PHE A 286 -2.72 13.25 -14.92
CA PHE A 286 -3.07 14.67 -15.12
C PHE A 286 -1.90 15.63 -14.97
N TYR A 287 -0.86 15.24 -14.22
CA TYR A 287 0.30 16.08 -13.95
C TYR A 287 1.56 15.68 -14.72
N LEU A 288 1.63 14.49 -15.34
CA LEU A 288 2.87 13.99 -15.96
C LEU A 288 3.43 14.93 -17.03
N GLU A 289 2.56 15.58 -17.82
CA GLU A 289 2.98 16.50 -18.87
C GLU A 289 3.13 17.96 -18.40
N SER A 290 2.77 18.24 -17.14
CA SER A 290 2.81 19.59 -16.58
C SER A 290 4.24 20.14 -16.45
N PRO A 291 4.43 21.47 -16.59
CA PRO A 291 5.71 22.11 -16.28
C PRO A 291 6.17 21.84 -14.84
N TRP A 292 5.22 21.77 -13.90
CA TRP A 292 5.50 21.46 -12.50
C TRP A 292 6.14 20.09 -12.32
N TYR A 293 5.60 19.03 -12.92
CA TYR A 293 6.18 17.70 -12.78
C TYR A 293 7.62 17.62 -13.34
N LYS A 294 7.88 18.30 -14.47
CA LYS A 294 9.25 18.44 -15.01
C LYS A 294 10.20 19.10 -14.00
N ASN A 295 9.72 20.13 -13.30
CA ASN A 295 10.47 20.79 -12.24
C ASN A 295 10.62 19.92 -10.98
N VAL A 296 9.64 19.10 -10.61
CA VAL A 296 9.77 18.11 -9.53
C VAL A 296 10.88 17.12 -9.83
N VAL A 297 10.93 16.58 -11.05
CA VAL A 297 12.00 15.65 -11.48
C VAL A 297 13.37 16.35 -11.44
N LYS A 298 13.45 17.59 -11.96
CA LYS A 298 14.67 18.40 -11.94
C LYS A 298 15.13 18.70 -10.50
N ALA A 299 14.23 19.10 -9.62
CA ALA A 299 14.52 19.42 -8.23
C ALA A 299 15.02 18.19 -7.46
N LYS A 300 14.39 17.02 -7.64
CA LYS A 300 14.87 15.75 -7.07
C LYS A 300 16.27 15.38 -7.56
N LYS A 301 16.58 15.67 -8.83
CA LYS A 301 17.92 15.46 -9.41
C LYS A 301 18.95 16.40 -8.77
N ILE A 302 18.66 17.70 -8.72
CA ILE A 302 19.54 18.71 -8.08
C ILE A 302 19.79 18.36 -6.62
N ALA A 303 18.74 18.02 -5.88
CA ALA A 303 18.86 17.63 -4.48
C ALA A 303 19.80 16.43 -4.29
N LYS A 304 19.66 15.40 -5.14
CA LYS A 304 20.54 14.23 -5.13
C LYS A 304 21.99 14.59 -5.46
N GLU A 305 22.22 15.41 -6.49
CA GLU A 305 23.57 15.80 -6.94
C GLU A 305 24.28 16.71 -5.92
N SER A 306 23.51 17.53 -5.19
CA SER A 306 24.02 18.46 -4.18
C SER A 306 23.94 17.92 -2.75
N ASN A 307 23.61 16.63 -2.55
CA ASN A 307 23.41 15.98 -1.25
C ASN A 307 22.46 16.76 -0.31
N ARG A 308 21.42 17.37 -0.89
CA ARG A 308 20.36 18.13 -0.22
C ARG A 308 19.12 17.25 -0.06
N LYS A 309 18.37 17.47 1.04
CA LYS A 309 17.13 16.73 1.33
C LYS A 309 15.87 17.53 0.97
N ASP A 310 16.02 18.85 0.86
CA ASP A 310 14.96 19.84 0.66
C ASP A 310 14.61 20.06 -0.82
N TRP A 311 14.43 18.98 -1.58
CA TRP A 311 14.07 19.06 -3.00
C TRP A 311 12.77 19.84 -3.26
N LYS A 312 11.86 19.91 -2.27
CA LYS A 312 10.64 20.72 -2.37
C LYS A 312 10.96 22.21 -2.37
N VAL A 313 11.89 22.67 -1.54
CA VAL A 313 12.36 24.07 -1.52
C VAL A 313 13.02 24.44 -2.85
N ILE A 314 13.83 23.53 -3.42
CA ILE A 314 14.38 23.73 -4.77
C ILE A 314 13.25 23.88 -5.80
N CYS A 315 12.19 23.08 -5.69
CA CYS A 315 11.06 23.16 -6.62
C CYS A 315 10.24 24.44 -6.46
N THR A 316 9.91 24.83 -5.23
CA THR A 316 9.05 25.99 -4.94
C THR A 316 9.78 27.31 -5.07
N ASP A 317 10.98 27.41 -4.53
CA ASP A 317 11.65 28.69 -4.32
C ASP A 317 12.65 28.97 -5.45
N GLU A 318 13.45 27.96 -5.84
CA GLU A 318 14.48 28.12 -6.88
C GLU A 318 13.92 27.95 -8.30
N LEU A 319 13.00 26.98 -8.50
CA LEU A 319 12.35 26.73 -9.78
C LEU A 319 10.98 27.42 -9.90
N ALA A 320 10.53 28.14 -8.87
CA ALA A 320 9.27 28.89 -8.84
C ALA A 320 8.06 28.05 -9.30
N SER A 321 7.95 26.81 -8.80
CA SER A 321 7.00 25.83 -9.33
C SER A 321 6.20 25.09 -8.25
N SER A 322 4.87 25.09 -8.42
CA SER A 322 3.89 24.42 -7.58
C SER A 322 2.88 23.65 -8.44
N PRO A 323 2.20 22.62 -7.88
CA PRO A 323 1.16 21.92 -8.62
C PRO A 323 -0.02 22.86 -8.91
N SER A 324 -0.59 22.73 -10.10
CA SER A 324 -1.86 23.38 -10.45
C SER A 324 -3.03 22.66 -9.82
N ASN A 325 -4.15 23.37 -9.67
CA ASN A 325 -5.43 22.74 -9.39
C ASN A 325 -5.85 21.83 -10.56
N LEU A 326 -6.58 20.77 -10.24
CA LEU A 326 -7.30 19.97 -11.22
C LEU A 326 -8.46 20.75 -11.82
N ALA A 327 -8.81 20.46 -13.06
CA ALA A 327 -10.03 20.98 -13.66
C ALA A 327 -11.29 20.32 -13.04
N ASP A 328 -12.42 20.99 -13.08
CA ASP A 328 -13.66 20.52 -12.42
C ASP A 328 -14.11 19.14 -12.93
N ASP A 329 -13.92 18.88 -14.22
CA ASP A 329 -14.22 17.58 -14.84
C ASP A 329 -13.26 16.48 -14.37
N GLN A 330 -11.98 16.79 -14.17
CA GLN A 330 -10.99 15.89 -13.59
C GLN A 330 -11.35 15.54 -12.14
N LEU A 331 -11.71 16.54 -11.32
CA LEU A 331 -12.14 16.32 -9.94
C LEU A 331 -13.38 15.44 -9.88
N LYS A 332 -14.39 15.75 -10.70
CA LYS A 332 -15.63 14.98 -10.74
C LYS A 332 -15.39 13.53 -11.18
N LEU A 333 -14.53 13.35 -12.17
CA LEU A 333 -14.20 12.02 -12.68
C LEU A 333 -13.50 11.15 -11.63
N VAL A 334 -12.58 11.73 -10.87
CA VAL A 334 -11.87 11.00 -9.81
C VAL A 334 -12.80 10.72 -8.62
N GLU A 335 -13.68 11.65 -8.25
CA GLU A 335 -14.76 11.39 -7.28
C GLU A 335 -15.60 10.17 -7.72
N ASP A 336 -16.11 10.18 -8.96
CA ASP A 336 -16.95 9.12 -9.49
C ASP A 336 -16.21 7.77 -9.56
N MET A 337 -14.89 7.78 -9.78
CA MET A 337 -14.03 6.60 -9.71
C MET A 337 -14.00 6.00 -8.30
N TYR A 338 -13.76 6.79 -7.26
CA TYR A 338 -13.72 6.28 -5.87
C TYR A 338 -15.10 5.78 -5.43
N LEU A 339 -16.18 6.52 -5.72
CA LEU A 339 -17.55 6.10 -5.43
C LEU A 339 -17.94 4.83 -6.20
N GLY A 340 -17.51 4.71 -7.45
CA GLY A 340 -17.76 3.53 -8.27
C GLY A 340 -17.04 2.29 -7.73
N LEU A 341 -15.77 2.42 -7.34
CA LEU A 341 -15.00 1.34 -6.73
C LEU A 341 -15.62 0.83 -5.44
N GLU A 342 -16.08 1.73 -4.58
CA GLU A 342 -16.80 1.38 -3.35
C GLU A 342 -18.06 0.55 -3.66
N LYS A 343 -18.86 0.99 -4.63
CA LYS A 343 -20.10 0.30 -5.03
C LYS A 343 -19.85 -1.07 -5.63
N VAL A 344 -18.81 -1.21 -6.46
CA VAL A 344 -18.43 -2.50 -7.06
C VAL A 344 -18.15 -3.56 -5.99
N LEU A 345 -17.53 -3.18 -4.86
CA LEU A 345 -17.26 -4.13 -3.78
C LEU A 345 -18.52 -4.56 -3.00
N LEU A 346 -19.58 -3.75 -3.04
CA LEU A 346 -20.84 -4.02 -2.35
C LEU A 346 -21.85 -4.76 -3.25
N ASP A 347 -21.78 -4.53 -4.55
CA ASP A 347 -22.65 -5.16 -5.55
C ASP A 347 -21.84 -5.51 -6.80
N SER A 348 -21.58 -6.80 -7.00
CA SER A 348 -20.86 -7.31 -8.17
C SER A 348 -21.60 -7.08 -9.50
N ASN A 349 -22.89 -6.72 -9.45
CA ASN A 349 -23.65 -6.33 -10.64
C ASN A 349 -23.48 -4.86 -11.01
N TYR A 350 -22.93 -4.03 -10.10
CA TYR A 350 -22.72 -2.61 -10.37
C TYR A 350 -21.71 -2.43 -11.52
N LYS A 351 -22.12 -1.68 -12.55
CA LYS A 351 -21.31 -1.39 -13.72
C LYS A 351 -20.72 0.01 -13.65
N MET A 352 -19.40 0.11 -13.84
CA MET A 352 -18.66 1.37 -13.86
C MET A 352 -18.55 1.98 -15.27
N ASP A 353 -19.31 1.48 -16.25
CA ASP A 353 -19.13 1.77 -17.69
C ASP A 353 -19.05 3.28 -17.98
N THR A 354 -19.97 4.09 -17.43
CA THR A 354 -19.97 5.55 -17.59
C THR A 354 -18.68 6.21 -17.09
N VAL A 355 -18.15 5.75 -15.95
CA VAL A 355 -16.92 6.27 -15.36
C VAL A 355 -15.72 5.83 -16.19
N LEU A 356 -15.69 4.56 -16.61
CA LEU A 356 -14.63 4.00 -17.45
C LEU A 356 -14.55 4.71 -18.81
N ASP A 357 -15.68 4.96 -19.46
CA ASP A 357 -15.73 5.67 -20.74
C ASP A 357 -15.32 7.13 -20.60
N SER A 358 -15.57 7.75 -19.45
CA SER A 358 -15.14 9.12 -19.18
C SER A 358 -13.63 9.18 -18.90
N LEU A 359 -13.08 8.21 -18.15
CA LEU A 359 -11.64 8.05 -17.95
C LEU A 359 -10.90 7.78 -19.26
N LYS A 360 -11.43 6.92 -20.14
CA LYS A 360 -10.84 6.63 -21.46
C LYS A 360 -10.78 7.84 -22.39
N ARG A 361 -11.73 8.78 -22.27
CA ARG A 361 -11.78 9.98 -23.11
C ARG A 361 -10.83 11.07 -22.64
N LEU A 362 -10.49 11.08 -21.35
CA LEU A 362 -9.68 12.10 -20.70
C LEU A 362 -8.17 11.74 -20.68
N MET A 363 -7.85 10.45 -20.83
CA MET A 363 -6.49 9.90 -20.92
C MET A 363 -6.08 9.65 -22.37
#